data_AF-A0A2T5M9P2-F1
#
_entry.id   AF-A0A2T5M9P2-F1
#
_cell.length_a   1.000
_cell.length_b   1.000
_cell.length_c   1.000
_cell.angle_alpha   90.00
_cell.angle_beta   90.00
_cell.angle_gamma   90.00
#
_symmetry.space_group_name_H-M   'P 1'
#
loop_
_entity.id
_entity.type
_entity.pdbx_description
1 polymer ?
#
loop_
_entity_poly.entity_id
_entity_poly.type
_entity_poly.pdbx_seq_one_letter_code
_entity_poly.pdbx_strand_id
1 'polypeptide(L)'
;MSPPNLYSNPDRQTLDFADDISDDGLYYSSSSSRMTKHTHPLIHFVRNEWQTNPKYSHLSPASDRTEAPRWVQIVGSIVTAPRFRRYAVVYFGLLLSCWIGWHFVLSPRLEEQTALLKSLDPHEKGWVGWFGSNSLPELTDVIQLGSLDPKLLPAAKTPQAGEPNHRRLVVVGDVHGCKMELERLLEEVSFDKDHDHLIFTGDLINKGPDSPGVVDLARKYSASCVRGNHEDRVLLLRHEMDPSNPLTNNSRIETDPLLNQNRKERELARRLTDEQAKWLDACPIILNVGQITGMGQVVVVHAGLIPGVDLEKQDPYSVMNMRTIDLDTHVPSASHDGMKWSKLFNKHQSLLSSTLKDGASDAGSGVMMTVLYGHDAKNSLSLKTYTKGLDSGCVKGGKLTALVIQDGGQQNIVQVQCSDHNKK
;
A
#
# COMPACT_ATOMS: atom_id res chain seq x y z
N MET A 1 -59.77 -24.03 -7.74
CA MET A 1 -59.78 -24.15 -9.22
C MET A 1 -58.49 -23.53 -9.75
N SER A 2 -57.84 -24.19 -10.70
CA SER A 2 -56.65 -23.73 -11.45
C SER A 2 -57.03 -23.48 -12.92
N PRO A 3 -56.09 -23.11 -13.84
CA PRO A 3 -55.00 -22.13 -13.79
C PRO A 3 -55.44 -20.92 -14.69
N PRO A 4 -54.83 -20.46 -15.82
CA PRO A 4 -53.45 -20.49 -16.38
C PRO A 4 -52.54 -19.41 -15.73
N ASN A 5 -51.24 -19.18 -15.99
CA ASN A 5 -50.21 -19.57 -17.01
C ASN A 5 -50.11 -18.79 -18.34
N LEU A 6 -48.97 -18.10 -18.57
CA LEU A 6 -48.15 -18.18 -19.81
C LEU A 6 -46.81 -17.37 -19.71
N TYR A 7 -45.64 -18.05 -19.76
CA TYR A 7 -44.29 -17.67 -20.30
C TYR A 7 -43.58 -16.36 -19.82
N SER A 8 -42.24 -16.22 -19.79
CA SER A 8 -41.09 -17.11 -20.11
C SER A 8 -39.78 -16.64 -19.43
N ASN A 9 -38.91 -17.59 -19.09
CA ASN A 9 -37.49 -17.44 -18.68
C ASN A 9 -36.58 -17.60 -19.95
N PRO A 10 -35.21 -17.64 -19.93
CA PRO A 10 -34.25 -17.49 -18.81
C PRO A 10 -33.01 -16.61 -19.11
N ASP A 11 -32.13 -16.43 -18.11
CA ASP A 11 -30.70 -16.82 -18.24
C ASP A 11 -29.95 -16.73 -16.88
N ARG A 12 -29.53 -17.89 -16.37
CA ARG A 12 -28.62 -18.02 -15.21
C ARG A 12 -28.06 -19.44 -15.19
N GLN A 13 -26.75 -19.61 -15.36
CA GLN A 13 -26.06 -20.89 -15.17
C GLN A 13 -24.91 -20.74 -14.18
N THR A 14 -24.95 -21.59 -13.16
CA THR A 14 -23.87 -21.90 -12.22
C THR A 14 -23.02 -23.05 -12.79
N LEU A 15 -21.73 -23.05 -12.48
CA LEU A 15 -20.80 -24.12 -12.85
C LEU A 15 -20.48 -24.96 -11.62
N ASP A 16 -20.73 -26.27 -11.71
CA ASP A 16 -20.38 -27.27 -10.70
C ASP A 16 -19.14 -28.08 -11.11
N PHE A 17 -18.44 -28.61 -10.09
CA PHE A 17 -17.25 -29.46 -10.19
C PHE A 17 -17.61 -30.94 -10.43
N ALA A 18 -16.70 -31.68 -11.08
CA ALA A 18 -16.49 -33.12 -10.86
C ALA A 18 -15.08 -33.54 -11.29
N ASP A 19 -14.46 -34.43 -10.49
CA ASP A 19 -13.14 -35.04 -10.67
C ASP A 19 -13.23 -36.49 -11.22
N ASP A 20 -12.10 -37.19 -11.22
CA ASP A 20 -11.88 -38.65 -11.40
C ASP A 20 -12.01 -39.23 -12.82
N ILE A 21 -11.34 -40.33 -13.20
CA ILE A 21 -10.03 -40.98 -12.95
C ILE A 21 -10.03 -42.22 -13.88
N SER A 22 -8.89 -42.87 -14.09
CA SER A 22 -8.66 -44.03 -14.98
C SER A 22 -9.55 -45.27 -14.74
N ASP A 23 -9.76 -46.09 -15.80
CA ASP A 23 -9.23 -47.47 -15.79
C ASP A 23 -9.06 -48.07 -17.22
N ASP A 24 -8.23 -49.12 -17.31
CA ASP A 24 -8.00 -50.01 -18.46
C ASP A 24 -9.13 -51.06 -18.63
N GLY A 25 -9.13 -51.84 -19.72
CA GLY A 25 -9.90 -53.09 -19.75
C GLY A 25 -10.26 -53.68 -21.12
N LEU A 26 -9.48 -54.66 -21.59
CA LEU A 26 -9.82 -55.51 -22.73
C LEU A 26 -10.80 -56.65 -22.33
N TYR A 27 -11.49 -57.25 -23.32
CA TYR A 27 -11.53 -58.71 -23.64
C TYR A 27 -12.89 -59.23 -24.17
N TYR A 28 -12.87 -59.70 -25.44
CA TYR A 28 -13.52 -60.93 -25.97
C TYR A 28 -15.08 -61.01 -25.96
N SER A 29 -15.76 -61.86 -26.75
CA SER A 29 -15.44 -62.62 -27.98
C SER A 29 -16.74 -63.28 -28.49
N SER A 30 -16.90 -63.49 -29.81
CA SER A 30 -17.06 -64.85 -30.40
C SER A 30 -17.84 -64.90 -31.72
N SER A 31 -17.45 -65.87 -32.58
CA SER A 31 -18.33 -66.75 -33.38
C SER A 31 -19.35 -66.13 -34.37
N SER A 32 -19.50 -66.58 -35.63
CA SER A 32 -18.83 -67.61 -36.46
C SER A 32 -19.45 -67.56 -37.87
N SER A 33 -18.68 -67.84 -38.94
CA SER A 33 -18.99 -68.93 -39.90
C SER A 33 -18.17 -68.93 -41.21
N ARG A 34 -17.69 -70.13 -41.56
CA ARG A 34 -17.39 -70.72 -42.89
C ARG A 34 -17.25 -69.81 -44.14
N MET A 35 -16.16 -70.02 -44.89
CA MET A 35 -16.21 -70.76 -46.17
C MET A 35 -14.81 -71.15 -46.69
N THR A 36 -14.76 -72.10 -47.63
CA THR A 36 -13.54 -72.80 -48.11
C THR A 36 -13.06 -72.32 -49.49
N LYS A 37 -11.74 -72.18 -49.67
CA LYS A 37 -10.97 -72.58 -50.87
C LYS A 37 -9.46 -72.32 -50.71
N HIS A 38 -8.63 -73.12 -51.39
CA HIS A 38 -7.16 -72.99 -51.38
C HIS A 38 -6.67 -72.07 -52.52
N THR A 39 -5.66 -71.23 -52.28
CA THR A 39 -4.73 -70.69 -53.30
C THR A 39 -3.39 -70.26 -52.66
N HIS A 40 -2.35 -70.13 -53.48
CA HIS A 40 -0.93 -70.12 -53.14
C HIS A 40 -0.40 -68.85 -52.43
N PRO A 41 0.75 -68.92 -51.72
CA PRO A 41 1.33 -67.78 -51.00
C PRO A 41 1.73 -66.59 -51.90
N LEU A 42 1.50 -65.39 -51.36
CA LEU A 42 1.59 -64.07 -52.03
C LEU A 42 2.94 -63.69 -52.64
N ILE A 43 4.02 -64.44 -52.38
CA ILE A 43 5.37 -64.09 -52.84
C ILE A 43 5.55 -64.15 -54.37
N HIS A 44 4.66 -64.87 -55.07
CA HIS A 44 4.64 -64.92 -56.55
C HIS A 44 4.00 -63.70 -57.23
N PHE A 45 3.45 -62.73 -56.48
CA PHE A 45 2.83 -61.52 -57.04
C PHE A 45 3.71 -60.26 -56.97
N VAL A 46 4.93 -60.34 -56.45
CA VAL A 46 5.87 -59.22 -56.42
C VAL A 46 6.69 -59.17 -57.71
N ARG A 47 6.40 -58.20 -58.59
CA ARG A 47 7.27 -57.84 -59.72
C ARG A 47 8.15 -56.65 -59.33
N ASN A 48 9.48 -56.83 -59.40
CA ASN A 48 10.47 -55.79 -59.08
C ASN A 48 10.63 -54.77 -60.22
N GLU A 49 9.56 -54.08 -60.61
CA GLU A 49 9.54 -53.16 -61.77
C GLU A 49 10.32 -51.85 -61.54
N TRP A 50 10.89 -51.64 -60.35
CA TRP A 50 11.82 -50.54 -60.08
C TRP A 50 13.26 -50.81 -60.53
N GLN A 51 13.67 -52.07 -60.64
CA GLN A 51 15.07 -52.45 -60.98
C GLN A 51 15.36 -52.44 -62.48
N THR A 52 14.33 -52.50 -63.32
CA THR A 52 14.44 -52.56 -64.80
C THR A 52 14.06 -51.25 -65.49
N ASN A 53 13.79 -50.19 -64.73
CA ASN A 53 13.27 -48.93 -65.27
C ASN A 53 14.41 -47.92 -65.54
N PRO A 54 14.70 -47.55 -66.81
CA PRO A 54 15.81 -46.65 -67.16
C PRO A 54 15.63 -45.21 -66.66
N LYS A 55 14.49 -44.88 -66.04
CA LYS A 55 14.25 -43.58 -65.42
C LYS A 55 15.05 -43.33 -64.13
N TYR A 56 15.73 -44.35 -63.58
CA TYR A 56 16.53 -44.28 -62.35
C TYR A 56 18.02 -44.58 -62.55
N SER A 57 18.50 -44.79 -63.78
CA SER A 57 19.89 -45.20 -64.07
C SER A 57 20.90 -44.04 -64.25
N HIS A 58 20.51 -42.80 -63.95
CA HIS A 58 21.38 -41.63 -64.06
C HIS A 58 21.36 -40.79 -62.78
N LEU A 59 22.26 -41.09 -61.85
CA LEU A 59 22.78 -40.18 -60.81
C LEU A 59 24.01 -40.84 -60.15
N SER A 60 25.16 -40.79 -60.83
CA SER A 60 26.47 -41.14 -60.25
C SER A 60 26.99 -40.00 -59.35
N PRO A 61 27.84 -40.29 -58.34
CA PRO A 61 28.05 -39.38 -57.22
C PRO A 61 29.00 -38.22 -57.53
N ALA A 62 28.65 -37.03 -57.05
CA ALA A 62 29.57 -35.89 -57.00
C ALA A 62 30.37 -35.93 -55.67
N SER A 63 31.68 -35.77 -55.79
CA SER A 63 32.64 -35.82 -54.69
C SER A 63 32.74 -34.50 -53.91
N ASP A 64 33.35 -34.62 -52.73
CA ASP A 64 34.11 -33.58 -52.02
C ASP A 64 33.34 -32.52 -51.22
N ARG A 65 33.17 -32.82 -49.92
CA ARG A 65 33.13 -31.82 -48.84
C ARG A 65 33.92 -32.33 -47.65
N THR A 66 34.84 -31.48 -47.18
CA THR A 66 35.66 -31.68 -45.98
C THR A 66 34.81 -32.13 -44.78
N GLU A 67 35.10 -33.33 -44.27
CA GLU A 67 34.38 -33.88 -43.11
C GLU A 67 34.70 -33.07 -41.85
N ALA A 68 33.75 -32.24 -41.40
CA ALA A 68 33.77 -31.73 -40.04
C ALA A 68 33.83 -32.92 -39.05
N PRO A 69 34.56 -32.83 -37.92
CA PRO A 69 34.72 -33.95 -36.99
C PRO A 69 33.38 -34.59 -36.63
N ARG A 70 33.33 -35.92 -36.49
CA ARG A 70 32.07 -36.69 -36.35
C ARG A 70 31.13 -36.16 -35.25
N TRP A 71 31.68 -35.62 -34.16
CA TRP A 71 30.89 -34.96 -33.11
C TRP A 71 30.20 -33.67 -33.57
N VAL A 72 30.84 -32.86 -34.43
CA VAL A 72 30.24 -31.66 -35.04
C VAL A 72 29.08 -32.02 -35.95
N GLN A 73 29.18 -33.11 -36.72
CA GLN A 73 28.08 -33.59 -37.56
C GLN A 73 26.88 -34.09 -36.73
N ILE A 74 27.15 -34.77 -35.61
CA ILE A 74 26.12 -35.24 -34.67
C ILE A 74 25.45 -34.04 -33.95
N VAL A 75 26.23 -33.05 -33.49
CA VAL A 75 25.67 -31.82 -32.90
C VAL A 75 24.86 -31.05 -33.94
N GLY A 76 25.34 -30.95 -35.18
CA GLY A 76 24.62 -30.30 -36.29
C GLY A 76 23.29 -30.98 -36.63
N SER A 77 23.21 -32.32 -36.60
CA SER A 77 21.97 -33.05 -36.86
C SER A 77 20.95 -32.93 -35.71
N ILE A 78 21.43 -32.83 -34.46
CA ILE A 78 20.58 -32.54 -33.30
C ILE A 78 20.03 -31.11 -33.37
N VAL A 79 20.86 -30.12 -33.67
CA VAL A 79 20.47 -28.70 -33.74
C VAL A 79 19.51 -28.42 -34.91
N THR A 80 19.63 -29.14 -36.01
CA THR A 80 18.72 -29.02 -37.17
C THR A 80 17.39 -29.76 -36.98
N ALA A 81 17.24 -30.61 -35.96
CA ALA A 81 15.99 -31.33 -35.72
C ALA A 81 14.85 -30.36 -35.34
N PRO A 82 13.69 -30.39 -36.04
CA PRO A 82 12.64 -29.39 -35.84
C PRO A 82 11.96 -29.45 -34.46
N ARG A 83 12.02 -30.61 -33.77
CA ARG A 83 11.59 -30.73 -32.37
C ARG A 83 12.59 -30.07 -31.41
N PHE A 84 13.89 -30.30 -31.60
CA PHE A 84 14.94 -29.67 -30.80
C PHE A 84 14.90 -28.15 -30.93
N ARG A 85 14.73 -27.61 -32.14
CA ARG A 85 14.59 -26.16 -32.35
C ARG A 85 13.38 -25.56 -31.63
N ARG A 86 12.24 -26.26 -31.57
CA ARG A 86 11.07 -25.82 -30.80
C ARG A 86 11.37 -25.79 -29.29
N TYR A 87 11.97 -26.85 -28.75
CA TYR A 87 12.36 -26.88 -27.34
C TYR A 87 13.43 -25.83 -27.00
N ALA A 88 14.44 -25.63 -27.86
CA ALA A 88 15.47 -24.61 -27.67
C ALA A 88 14.89 -23.19 -27.60
N VAL A 89 13.89 -22.87 -28.43
CA VAL A 89 13.18 -21.58 -28.36
C VAL A 89 12.37 -21.45 -27.07
N VAL A 90 11.70 -22.51 -26.61
CA VAL A 90 10.96 -22.52 -25.33
C VAL A 90 11.91 -22.35 -24.14
N TYR A 91 13.00 -23.10 -24.08
CA TYR A 91 14.01 -22.98 -23.02
C TYR A 91 14.73 -21.62 -23.04
N PHE A 92 15.01 -21.07 -24.23
CA PHE A 92 15.56 -19.71 -24.34
C PHE A 92 14.57 -18.66 -23.85
N GLY A 93 13.28 -18.79 -24.17
CA GLY A 93 12.21 -17.93 -23.65
C GLY A 93 12.07 -18.02 -22.12
N LEU A 94 12.18 -19.23 -21.55
CA LEU A 94 12.18 -19.44 -20.09
C LEU A 94 13.44 -18.89 -19.42
N LEU A 95 14.63 -19.06 -20.00
CA LEU A 95 15.87 -18.47 -19.49
C LEU A 95 15.82 -16.95 -19.54
N LEU A 96 15.30 -16.38 -20.63
CA LEU A 96 15.13 -14.94 -20.77
C LEU A 96 14.09 -14.40 -19.77
N SER A 97 12.96 -15.09 -19.56
CA SER A 97 11.97 -14.66 -18.55
C SER A 97 12.49 -14.80 -17.12
N CYS A 98 13.28 -15.84 -16.81
CA CYS A 98 13.97 -15.98 -15.52
C CYS A 98 15.04 -14.91 -15.32
N TRP A 99 15.80 -14.57 -16.37
CA TRP A 99 16.82 -13.52 -16.32
C TRP A 99 16.20 -12.12 -16.15
N ILE A 100 15.12 -11.82 -16.87
CA ILE A 100 14.32 -10.60 -16.69
C ILE A 100 13.72 -10.58 -15.27
N GLY A 101 13.12 -11.68 -14.82
CA GLY A 101 12.58 -11.80 -13.47
C GLY A 101 13.63 -11.61 -12.37
N TRP A 102 14.84 -12.12 -12.58
CA TRP A 102 15.98 -11.91 -11.69
C TRP A 102 16.36 -10.43 -11.62
N HIS A 103 16.70 -9.81 -12.75
CA HIS A 103 17.22 -8.44 -12.78
C HIS A 103 16.18 -7.36 -12.44
N PHE A 104 14.92 -7.52 -12.84
CA PHE A 104 13.89 -6.48 -12.68
C PHE A 104 12.94 -6.71 -11.50
N VAL A 105 12.92 -7.91 -10.90
CA VAL A 105 11.98 -8.22 -9.81
C VAL A 105 12.68 -8.79 -8.57
N LEU A 106 13.54 -9.80 -8.71
CA LEU A 106 14.07 -10.54 -7.57
C LEU A 106 15.32 -9.89 -6.95
N SER A 107 16.37 -9.64 -7.73
CA SER A 107 17.60 -8.96 -7.28
C SER A 107 17.32 -7.63 -6.57
N PRO A 108 16.60 -6.66 -7.18
CA PRO A 108 16.33 -5.38 -6.52
C PRO A 108 15.49 -5.51 -5.24
N ARG A 109 14.61 -6.52 -5.15
CA ARG A 109 13.86 -6.80 -3.90
C ARG A 109 14.72 -7.45 -2.82
N LEU A 110 15.66 -8.31 -3.19
CA LEU A 110 16.61 -8.91 -2.24
C LEU A 110 17.60 -7.87 -1.73
N GLU A 111 18.13 -7.02 -2.60
CA GLU A 111 18.97 -5.86 -2.26
C GLU A 111 18.22 -4.91 -1.30
N GLU A 112 16.97 -4.55 -1.62
CA GLU A 112 16.13 -3.72 -0.75
C GLU A 112 15.83 -4.38 0.61
N GLN A 113 15.52 -5.67 0.66
CA GLN A 113 15.34 -6.39 1.93
C GLN A 113 16.63 -6.47 2.75
N THR A 114 17.79 -6.60 2.09
CA THR A 114 19.09 -6.66 2.75
C THR A 114 19.46 -5.30 3.34
N ALA A 115 19.29 -4.21 2.59
CA ALA A 115 19.48 -2.84 3.09
C ALA A 115 18.50 -2.49 4.22
N LEU A 116 17.24 -2.93 4.13
CA LEU A 116 16.24 -2.82 5.19
C LEU A 116 16.65 -3.53 6.49
N LEU A 117 17.17 -4.77 6.38
CA LEU A 117 17.60 -5.54 7.56
C LEU A 117 18.87 -4.93 8.17
N LYS A 118 19.82 -4.56 7.33
CA LYS A 118 21.07 -3.89 7.73
C LYS A 118 20.81 -2.59 8.50
N SER A 119 20.00 -1.70 7.94
CA SER A 119 19.61 -0.43 8.60
C SER A 119 18.73 -0.60 9.85
N LEU A 120 18.21 -1.81 10.12
CA LEU A 120 17.45 -2.17 11.32
C LEU A 120 18.22 -3.07 12.30
N ASP A 121 19.52 -3.34 12.06
CA ASP A 121 20.39 -4.01 13.02
C ASP A 121 20.95 -3.01 14.06
N PRO A 122 20.56 -3.09 15.35
CA PRO A 122 21.01 -2.15 16.39
C PRO A 122 22.52 -2.20 16.67
N HIS A 123 23.26 -3.18 16.13
CA HIS A 123 24.71 -3.23 16.20
C HIS A 123 25.41 -2.38 15.12
N GLU A 124 24.74 -2.07 14.00
CA GLU A 124 25.24 -1.14 12.99
C GLU A 124 24.91 0.32 13.35
N LYS A 125 25.79 0.96 14.11
CA LYS A 125 25.74 2.42 14.31
C LYS A 125 26.21 3.14 13.05
N GLY A 126 25.31 3.91 12.42
CA GLY A 126 25.68 4.86 11.37
C GLY A 126 26.59 5.96 11.89
N TRP A 127 27.18 6.76 10.98
CA TRP A 127 28.12 7.84 11.33
C TRP A 127 27.54 8.89 12.28
N VAL A 128 26.21 9.04 12.30
CA VAL A 128 25.49 10.01 13.14
C VAL A 128 24.93 9.35 14.41
N GLY A 129 24.85 8.02 14.49
CA GLY A 129 24.28 7.26 15.60
C GLY A 129 23.26 6.21 15.15
N TRP A 130 22.55 5.62 16.12
CA TRP A 130 21.26 4.97 15.87
C TRP A 130 20.17 6.04 15.75
N PHE A 131 19.01 5.70 15.18
CA PHE A 131 17.89 6.63 14.96
C PHE A 131 17.68 7.65 16.11
N GLY A 132 17.57 8.95 15.79
CA GLY A 132 17.21 10.00 16.76
C GLY A 132 18.36 10.75 17.46
N SER A 133 19.60 10.64 16.99
CA SER A 133 20.76 11.33 17.58
C SER A 133 20.94 12.81 17.17
N ASN A 134 20.20 13.30 16.18
CA ASN A 134 20.23 14.71 15.79
C ASN A 134 19.33 15.54 16.72
N SER A 135 19.95 16.16 17.73
CA SER A 135 19.31 17.16 18.59
C SER A 135 18.99 18.43 17.79
N LEU A 136 17.81 18.45 17.18
CA LEU A 136 17.18 19.64 16.61
C LEU A 136 16.52 20.47 17.73
N PRO A 137 16.35 21.79 17.56
CA PRO A 137 15.93 22.68 18.65
C PRO A 137 14.55 22.30 19.19
N GLU A 138 14.41 22.32 20.52
CA GLU A 138 13.11 22.15 21.20
C GLU A 138 12.14 23.24 20.71
N LEU A 139 11.00 22.85 20.13
CA LEU A 139 9.89 23.77 19.87
C LEU A 139 9.20 24.06 21.21
N THR A 140 9.62 25.14 21.87
CA THR A 140 9.22 25.51 23.24
C THR A 140 7.72 25.69 23.46
N ASP A 141 6.98 26.00 22.40
CA ASP A 141 5.57 26.43 22.47
C ASP A 141 4.59 25.39 21.90
N VAL A 142 5.03 24.13 21.75
CA VAL A 142 4.22 23.08 21.10
C VAL A 142 4.06 21.85 22.01
N ILE A 143 2.83 21.34 22.11
CA ILE A 143 2.54 20.09 22.83
C ILE A 143 3.07 18.92 22.02
N GLN A 144 4.22 18.35 22.40
CA GLN A 144 4.84 17.25 21.65
C GLN A 144 4.02 15.96 21.71
N LEU A 145 3.55 15.57 22.91
CA LEU A 145 2.81 14.33 23.15
C LEU A 145 1.52 14.59 23.93
N GLY A 146 0.38 14.27 23.32
CA GLY A 146 -0.92 14.20 23.99
C GLY A 146 -1.40 12.75 24.12
N SER A 147 -2.36 12.52 25.02
CA SER A 147 -3.01 11.22 25.22
C SER A 147 -4.52 11.36 25.14
N LEU A 148 -5.20 10.42 24.48
CA LEU A 148 -6.65 10.35 24.42
C LEU A 148 -7.24 9.86 25.76
N ASP A 149 -8.42 10.34 26.16
CA ASP A 149 -9.13 9.78 27.33
C ASP A 149 -9.51 8.32 27.03
N PRO A 150 -9.07 7.33 27.86
CA PRO A 150 -9.41 5.92 27.67
C PRO A 150 -10.92 5.63 27.60
N LYS A 151 -11.78 6.50 28.14
CA LYS A 151 -13.26 6.39 28.04
C LYS A 151 -13.80 6.57 26.63
N LEU A 152 -13.00 7.11 25.71
CA LEU A 152 -13.36 7.32 24.30
C LEU A 152 -13.02 6.10 23.42
N LEU A 153 -12.29 5.12 23.97
CA LEU A 153 -11.83 3.94 23.23
C LEU A 153 -12.95 2.91 22.98
N PRO A 154 -12.86 2.14 21.88
CA PRO A 154 -13.76 1.02 21.62
C PRO A 154 -13.55 -0.09 22.63
N ALA A 155 -14.57 -0.92 22.84
CA ALA A 155 -14.49 -2.05 23.75
C ALA A 155 -13.51 -3.11 23.24
N ALA A 156 -12.79 -3.77 24.16
CA ALA A 156 -11.80 -4.78 23.81
C ALA A 156 -12.40 -6.06 23.16
N LYS A 157 -13.71 -6.28 23.31
CA LYS A 157 -14.48 -7.40 22.76
C LYS A 157 -15.60 -6.85 21.86
N THR A 158 -15.88 -7.54 20.75
CA THR A 158 -17.07 -7.27 19.92
C THR A 158 -18.35 -7.56 20.73
N PRO A 159 -19.41 -6.72 20.64
CA PRO A 159 -20.65 -6.91 21.39
C PRO A 159 -21.32 -8.26 21.10
N GLN A 160 -21.98 -8.83 22.11
CA GLN A 160 -22.90 -9.94 21.88
C GLN A 160 -24.24 -9.42 21.34
N ALA A 161 -24.96 -10.25 20.58
CA ALA A 161 -26.23 -9.86 19.97
C ALA A 161 -27.26 -9.45 21.04
N GLY A 162 -27.58 -8.15 21.09
CA GLY A 162 -28.49 -7.56 22.08
C GLY A 162 -27.83 -6.62 23.09
N GLU A 163 -26.49 -6.57 23.16
CA GLU A 163 -25.78 -5.51 23.88
C GLU A 163 -25.74 -4.21 23.05
N PRO A 164 -25.73 -3.02 23.68
CA PRO A 164 -25.56 -1.76 22.95
C PRO A 164 -24.19 -1.73 22.26
N ASN A 165 -24.14 -1.16 21.05
CA ASN A 165 -22.86 -0.84 20.39
C ASN A 165 -22.06 0.10 21.30
N HIS A 166 -20.80 -0.26 21.58
CA HIS A 166 -19.92 0.61 22.34
C HIS A 166 -19.22 1.59 21.38
N ARG A 167 -18.25 2.37 21.89
CA ARG A 167 -17.73 3.53 21.19
C ARG A 167 -16.97 3.17 19.91
N ARG A 168 -17.01 4.07 18.92
CA ARG A 168 -16.17 3.98 17.71
C ARG A 168 -15.19 5.15 17.65
N LEU A 169 -13.98 4.91 17.13
CA LEU A 169 -13.09 6.00 16.72
C LEU A 169 -13.25 6.22 15.22
N VAL A 170 -13.41 7.48 14.81
CA VAL A 170 -13.47 7.87 13.40
C VAL A 170 -12.25 8.75 13.12
N VAL A 171 -11.24 8.16 12.50
CA VAL A 171 -9.95 8.83 12.22
C VAL A 171 -9.93 9.30 10.78
N VAL A 172 -9.84 10.61 10.56
CA VAL A 172 -9.98 11.26 9.25
C VAL A 172 -8.64 11.80 8.76
N GLY A 173 -8.34 11.57 7.48
CA GLY A 173 -7.17 12.11 6.78
C GLY A 173 -7.25 13.62 6.51
N ASP A 174 -6.23 14.14 5.82
CA ASP A 174 -6.03 15.56 5.50
C ASP A 174 -7.27 16.19 4.82
N VAL A 175 -7.86 17.19 5.50
CA VAL A 175 -9.14 17.81 5.10
C VAL A 175 -8.92 19.07 4.26
N HIS A 176 -7.91 19.87 4.56
CA HIS A 176 -7.55 21.09 3.83
C HIS A 176 -8.71 22.04 3.55
N GLY A 177 -9.54 22.37 4.55
CA GLY A 177 -10.67 23.28 4.38
C GLY A 177 -11.80 22.78 3.46
N CYS A 178 -11.81 21.49 3.09
CA CYS A 178 -12.89 20.85 2.34
C CYS A 178 -14.06 20.49 3.28
N LYS A 179 -14.73 21.52 3.82
CA LYS A 179 -15.83 21.36 4.79
C LYS A 179 -16.98 20.50 4.28
N MET A 180 -17.46 20.75 3.06
CA MET A 180 -18.60 20.00 2.50
C MET A 180 -18.26 18.52 2.25
N GLU A 181 -16.99 18.22 1.95
CA GLU A 181 -16.46 16.87 1.87
C GLU A 181 -16.43 16.21 3.26
N LEU A 182 -16.01 16.94 4.31
CA LEU A 182 -16.03 16.45 5.69
C LEU A 182 -17.45 16.21 6.21
N GLU A 183 -18.39 17.12 5.97
CA GLU A 183 -19.81 16.94 6.34
C GLU A 183 -20.39 15.68 5.69
N ARG A 184 -20.20 15.49 4.37
CA ARG A 184 -20.63 14.28 3.66
C ARG A 184 -19.95 13.00 4.16
N LEU A 185 -18.68 13.08 4.59
CA LEU A 185 -17.99 11.92 5.17
C LEU A 185 -18.59 11.51 6.52
N LEU A 186 -18.94 12.48 7.37
CA LEU A 186 -19.58 12.22 8.66
C LEU A 186 -21.02 11.70 8.48
N GLU A 187 -21.74 12.15 7.45
CA GLU A 187 -23.04 11.60 7.04
C GLU A 187 -22.90 10.12 6.59
N GLU A 188 -21.93 9.81 5.71
CA GLU A 188 -21.69 8.45 5.19
C GLU A 188 -21.26 7.47 6.30
N VAL A 189 -20.46 7.93 7.28
CA VAL A 189 -20.11 7.14 8.49
C VAL A 189 -21.31 6.96 9.44
N SER A 190 -22.38 7.76 9.27
CA SER A 190 -23.46 7.95 10.24
C SER A 190 -22.86 8.28 11.62
N PHE A 191 -22.11 9.38 11.67
CA PHE A 191 -21.39 9.83 12.87
C PHE A 191 -22.35 10.28 13.97
N ASP A 192 -22.24 9.65 15.14
CA ASP A 192 -22.99 9.98 16.34
C ASP A 192 -22.03 10.43 17.44
N LYS A 193 -22.04 11.74 17.77
CA LYS A 193 -21.17 12.35 18.80
C LYS A 193 -21.23 11.70 20.20
N ASP A 194 -22.30 10.97 20.53
CA ASP A 194 -22.46 10.40 21.87
C ASP A 194 -21.79 9.02 21.99
N HIS A 195 -21.67 8.30 20.86
CA HIS A 195 -21.02 6.99 20.75
C HIS A 195 -19.67 7.04 20.01
N ASP A 196 -19.45 8.00 19.13
CA ASP A 196 -18.24 8.12 18.32
C ASP A 196 -17.31 9.21 18.85
N HIS A 197 -16.00 9.03 18.63
CA HIS A 197 -15.01 10.08 18.81
C HIS A 197 -14.28 10.38 17.50
N LEU A 198 -14.22 11.66 17.13
CA LEU A 198 -13.61 12.14 15.89
C LEU A 198 -12.14 12.50 16.12
N ILE A 199 -11.24 12.01 15.27
CA ILE A 199 -9.81 12.28 15.34
C ILE A 199 -9.29 12.70 13.95
N PHE A 200 -8.50 13.77 13.85
CA PHE A 200 -7.88 14.22 12.60
C PHE A 200 -6.37 13.96 12.57
N THR A 201 -5.83 13.54 11.42
CA THR A 201 -4.38 13.34 11.20
C THR A 201 -3.61 14.62 10.86
N GLY A 202 -4.10 15.80 11.28
CA GLY A 202 -3.56 17.10 10.87
C GLY A 202 -4.04 17.54 9.47
N ASP A 203 -3.51 18.67 9.01
CA ASP A 203 -3.85 19.32 7.74
C ASP A 203 -5.38 19.51 7.56
N LEU A 204 -6.02 20.04 8.62
CA LEU A 204 -7.41 20.48 8.62
C LEU A 204 -7.58 21.77 7.81
N ILE A 205 -6.56 22.64 7.79
CA ILE A 205 -6.64 23.99 7.20
C ILE A 205 -5.80 24.12 5.91
N ASN A 206 -5.83 25.32 5.30
CA ASN A 206 -5.07 25.70 4.11
C ASN A 206 -5.53 24.95 2.82
N LYS A 207 -5.05 25.41 1.67
CA LYS A 207 -5.35 24.93 0.29
C LYS A 207 -6.82 25.05 -0.17
N GLY A 208 -7.79 24.48 0.53
CA GLY A 208 -9.20 24.44 0.11
C GLY A 208 -10.05 25.63 0.57
N PRO A 209 -11.38 25.58 0.36
CA PRO A 209 -12.24 26.77 0.37
C PRO A 209 -12.58 27.33 1.75
N ASP A 210 -12.81 26.47 2.75
CA ASP A 210 -13.37 26.87 4.06
C ASP A 210 -12.62 26.23 5.24
N SER A 211 -11.38 26.69 5.46
CA SER A 211 -10.60 26.28 6.63
C SER A 211 -11.25 26.64 7.98
N PRO A 212 -11.75 27.87 8.23
CA PRO A 212 -12.39 28.19 9.51
C PRO A 212 -13.61 27.30 9.79
N GLY A 213 -14.44 27.03 8.79
CA GLY A 213 -15.61 26.16 8.95
C GLY A 213 -15.28 24.69 9.20
N VAL A 214 -14.12 24.18 8.75
CA VAL A 214 -13.60 22.86 9.17
C VAL A 214 -13.22 22.88 10.66
N VAL A 215 -12.52 23.93 11.12
CA VAL A 215 -12.14 24.06 12.54
C VAL A 215 -13.37 24.17 13.43
N ASP A 216 -14.39 24.94 13.03
CA ASP A 216 -15.65 25.02 13.78
C ASP A 216 -16.39 23.69 13.83
N LEU A 217 -16.36 22.89 12.77
CA LEU A 217 -16.97 21.56 12.75
C LEU A 217 -16.20 20.57 13.66
N ALA A 218 -14.87 20.62 13.66
CA ALA A 218 -14.04 19.82 14.56
C ALA A 218 -14.29 20.20 16.04
N ARG A 219 -14.34 21.50 16.34
CA ARG A 219 -14.67 22.03 17.68
C ARG A 219 -16.09 21.65 18.12
N LYS A 220 -17.09 21.72 17.23
CA LYS A 220 -18.48 21.32 17.50
C LYS A 220 -18.61 19.89 18.01
N TYR A 221 -17.79 18.98 17.48
CA TYR A 221 -17.78 17.56 17.87
C TYR A 221 -16.73 17.23 18.93
N SER A 222 -16.10 18.23 19.56
CA SER A 222 -15.01 18.04 20.55
C SER A 222 -13.89 17.11 20.05
N ALA A 223 -13.60 17.17 18.74
CA ALA A 223 -12.68 16.27 18.09
C ALA A 223 -11.25 16.38 18.65
N SER A 224 -10.50 15.29 18.59
CA SER A 224 -9.04 15.34 18.75
C SER A 224 -8.37 15.58 17.39
N CYS A 225 -7.14 16.08 17.45
CA CYS A 225 -6.32 16.38 16.29
C CYS A 225 -4.86 16.06 16.61
N VAL A 226 -4.05 15.93 15.56
CA VAL A 226 -2.62 16.23 15.64
C VAL A 226 -2.31 17.47 14.81
N ARG A 227 -1.25 18.20 15.17
CA ARG A 227 -0.81 19.39 14.44
C ARG A 227 -0.11 18.97 13.14
N GLY A 228 -0.66 19.38 12.00
CA GLY A 228 -0.04 19.21 10.69
C GLY A 228 0.92 20.34 10.34
N ASN A 229 1.68 20.18 9.26
CA ASN A 229 2.66 21.19 8.87
C ASN A 229 2.00 22.45 8.25
N HIS A 230 0.75 22.36 7.78
CA HIS A 230 -0.01 23.54 7.37
C HIS A 230 -0.65 24.27 8.54
N GLU A 231 -1.06 23.60 9.62
CA GLU A 231 -1.43 24.27 10.87
C GLU A 231 -0.24 25.01 11.47
N ASP A 232 0.89 24.31 11.63
CA ASP A 232 2.08 24.85 12.28
C ASP A 232 2.56 26.16 11.65
N ARG A 233 2.69 26.17 10.32
CA ARG A 233 3.09 27.36 9.56
C ARG A 233 2.13 28.53 9.72
N VAL A 234 0.82 28.28 9.73
CA VAL A 234 -0.20 29.34 9.87
C VAL A 234 -0.21 29.89 11.30
N LEU A 235 0.02 29.05 12.31
CA LEU A 235 0.09 29.45 13.71
C LEU A 235 1.36 30.24 14.02
N LEU A 236 2.53 29.80 13.55
CA LEU A 236 3.77 30.58 13.63
C LEU A 236 3.59 31.98 13.02
N LEU A 237 3.03 32.05 11.80
CA LEU A 237 2.70 33.33 11.15
C LEU A 237 1.69 34.17 11.95
N ARG A 238 0.78 33.56 12.73
CA ARG A 238 -0.17 34.28 13.60
C ARG A 238 0.53 34.83 14.84
N HIS A 239 1.38 34.04 15.49
CA HIS A 239 2.13 34.44 16.68
C HIS A 239 3.14 35.57 16.38
N GLU A 240 3.66 35.62 15.14
CA GLU A 240 4.47 36.74 14.62
C GLU A 240 3.67 38.03 14.32
N MET A 241 2.33 37.98 14.22
CA MET A 241 1.51 39.17 13.92
C MET A 241 1.30 40.02 15.17
N ASP A 242 2.19 40.99 15.38
CA ASP A 242 2.01 42.05 16.37
C ASP A 242 0.63 42.74 16.21
N PRO A 243 -0.28 42.64 17.19
CA PRO A 243 -1.58 43.30 17.14
C PRO A 243 -1.47 44.84 17.15
N SER A 244 -0.29 45.37 17.50
CA SER A 244 -0.01 46.80 17.59
C SER A 244 0.37 47.45 16.26
N ASN A 245 0.79 46.67 15.24
CA ASN A 245 1.38 47.22 14.02
C ASN A 245 0.92 46.52 12.73
N PRO A 246 -0.28 46.84 12.20
CA PRO A 246 -0.78 46.27 10.95
C PRO A 246 -0.03 46.70 9.69
N LEU A 247 0.86 47.71 9.76
CA LEU A 247 1.40 48.41 8.59
C LEU A 247 2.72 47.84 8.03
N THR A 248 3.48 47.05 8.79
CA THR A 248 4.77 46.49 8.35
C THR A 248 4.65 45.37 7.31
N ASN A 249 3.44 44.84 7.08
CA ASN A 249 3.21 43.60 6.34
C ASN A 249 3.12 43.72 4.80
N ASN A 250 3.06 44.93 4.23
CA ASN A 250 2.82 45.13 2.79
C ASN A 250 3.99 45.78 2.02
N SER A 251 5.08 46.20 2.70
CA SER A 251 6.14 46.99 2.06
C SER A 251 7.42 46.20 1.77
N ARG A 252 7.33 45.22 0.86
CA ARG A 252 8.36 44.74 -0.12
C ARG A 252 8.02 43.32 -0.61
N ILE A 253 8.60 42.97 -1.77
CA ILE A 253 8.64 41.64 -2.40
C ILE A 253 7.35 41.24 -3.16
N GLU A 254 7.13 41.89 -4.30
CA GLU A 254 6.42 41.29 -5.44
C GLU A 254 7.44 40.60 -6.34
N THR A 255 7.44 39.25 -6.46
CA THR A 255 7.87 38.44 -7.64
C THR A 255 8.03 36.92 -7.39
N ASP A 256 8.10 36.43 -6.14
CA ASP A 256 8.44 35.02 -5.84
C ASP A 256 7.20 34.13 -5.54
N PRO A 257 7.05 32.94 -6.19
CA PRO A 257 6.03 31.95 -5.86
C PRO A 257 5.96 31.51 -4.39
N LEU A 258 7.09 31.43 -3.67
CA LEU A 258 7.12 31.08 -2.25
C LEU A 258 6.44 32.13 -1.38
N LEU A 259 6.49 33.41 -1.77
CA LEU A 259 5.77 34.47 -1.06
C LEU A 259 4.26 34.45 -1.31
N ASN A 260 3.77 33.88 -2.41
CA ASN A 260 2.34 33.74 -2.63
C ASN A 260 1.69 32.70 -1.70
N GLN A 261 2.42 31.64 -1.31
CA GLN A 261 1.98 30.72 -0.26
C GLN A 261 1.92 31.44 1.09
N ASN A 262 3.02 32.10 1.49
CA ASN A 262 3.08 32.91 2.71
C ASN A 262 1.97 33.98 2.76
N ARG A 263 1.56 34.57 1.62
CA ARG A 263 0.44 35.52 1.54
C ARG A 263 -0.90 34.84 1.89
N LYS A 264 -1.25 33.74 1.23
CA LYS A 264 -2.50 33.01 1.51
C LYS A 264 -2.54 32.51 2.95
N GLU A 265 -1.39 32.10 3.49
CA GLU A 265 -1.25 31.62 4.85
C GLU A 265 -1.38 32.74 5.88
N ARG A 266 -0.83 33.94 5.61
CA ARG A 266 -1.08 35.14 6.43
C ARG A 266 -2.53 35.63 6.34
N GLU A 267 -3.17 35.55 5.17
CA GLU A 267 -4.59 35.87 5.01
C GLU A 267 -5.47 34.88 5.81
N LEU A 268 -5.13 33.58 5.78
CA LEU A 268 -5.78 32.56 6.61
C LEU A 268 -5.53 32.77 8.11
N ALA A 269 -4.28 33.04 8.52
CA ALA A 269 -3.91 33.34 9.90
C ALA A 269 -4.75 34.49 10.48
N ARG A 270 -5.07 35.52 9.69
CA ARG A 270 -5.96 36.63 10.09
C ARG A 270 -7.45 36.28 10.06
N ARG A 271 -7.88 35.31 9.23
CA ARG A 271 -9.27 34.84 9.16
C ARG A 271 -9.68 33.95 10.34
N LEU A 272 -8.73 33.28 10.97
CA LEU A 272 -8.99 32.46 12.15
C LEU A 272 -9.35 33.35 13.35
N THR A 273 -10.35 32.95 14.14
CA THR A 273 -10.64 33.57 15.43
C THR A 273 -9.61 33.16 16.48
N ASP A 274 -9.49 33.89 17.59
CA ASP A 274 -8.59 33.52 18.69
C ASP A 274 -8.94 32.14 19.28
N GLU A 275 -10.24 31.80 19.34
CA GLU A 275 -10.68 30.48 19.80
C GLU A 275 -10.29 29.35 18.84
N GLN A 276 -10.38 29.59 17.53
CA GLN A 276 -9.97 28.63 16.50
C GLN A 276 -8.46 28.43 16.53
N ALA A 277 -7.68 29.51 16.59
CA ALA A 277 -6.22 29.45 16.70
C ALA A 277 -5.79 28.72 17.98
N LYS A 278 -6.37 29.08 19.14
CA LYS A 278 -6.08 28.42 20.42
C LYS A 278 -6.44 26.93 20.44
N TRP A 279 -7.50 26.52 19.73
CA TRP A 279 -7.83 25.10 19.60
C TRP A 279 -6.80 24.36 18.72
N LEU A 280 -6.33 24.97 17.64
CA LEU A 280 -5.28 24.41 16.78
C LEU A 280 -3.91 24.36 17.50
N ASP A 281 -3.55 25.37 18.30
CA ASP A 281 -2.34 25.33 19.13
C ASP A 281 -2.39 24.22 20.20
N ALA A 282 -3.59 23.82 20.65
CA ALA A 282 -3.78 22.71 21.57
C ALA A 282 -3.72 21.32 20.91
N CYS A 283 -3.62 21.22 19.58
CA CYS A 283 -3.38 19.95 18.89
C CYS A 283 -1.94 19.48 19.15
N PRO A 284 -1.71 18.28 19.74
CA PRO A 284 -0.37 17.76 19.94
C PRO A 284 0.30 17.32 18.62
N ILE A 285 1.62 17.19 18.60
CA ILE A 285 2.37 16.64 17.45
C ILE A 285 2.13 15.12 17.32
N ILE A 286 2.10 14.43 18.46
CA ILE A 286 1.82 13.00 18.59
C ILE A 286 0.60 12.83 19.50
N LEU A 287 -0.41 12.10 19.06
CA LEU A 287 -1.54 11.69 19.89
C LEU A 287 -1.45 10.19 20.18
N ASN A 288 -1.11 9.85 21.42
CA ASN A 288 -1.21 8.50 21.95
C ASN A 288 -2.70 8.16 22.16
N VAL A 289 -3.24 7.26 21.33
CA VAL A 289 -4.64 6.83 21.43
C VAL A 289 -4.80 5.80 22.55
N GLY A 290 -3.84 4.87 22.66
CA GLY A 290 -3.86 3.79 23.65
C GLY A 290 -3.92 2.41 23.00
N GLN A 291 -4.18 1.39 23.82
CA GLN A 291 -4.24 -0.01 23.37
C GLN A 291 -5.58 -0.33 22.71
N ILE A 292 -5.55 -0.85 21.48
CA ILE A 292 -6.72 -1.36 20.76
C ILE A 292 -6.48 -2.81 20.36
N THR A 293 -7.47 -3.68 20.60
CA THR A 293 -7.45 -5.10 20.23
C THR A 293 -7.03 -5.27 18.77
N GLY A 294 -6.11 -6.20 18.48
CA GLY A 294 -5.63 -6.46 17.11
C GLY A 294 -4.76 -5.36 16.46
N MET A 295 -4.64 -4.18 17.06
CA MET A 295 -3.79 -3.07 16.60
C MET A 295 -2.63 -2.76 17.55
N GLY A 296 -2.71 -3.19 18.81
CA GLY A 296 -1.72 -2.88 19.84
C GLY A 296 -1.80 -1.41 20.26
N GLN A 297 -0.65 -0.80 20.51
CA GLN A 297 -0.53 0.62 20.82
C GLN A 297 -0.85 1.45 19.56
N VAL A 298 -2.00 2.13 19.56
CA VAL A 298 -2.36 3.04 18.47
C VAL A 298 -1.84 4.45 18.76
N VAL A 299 -1.25 5.06 17.74
CA VAL A 299 -0.73 6.42 17.77
C VAL A 299 -1.16 7.14 16.50
N VAL A 300 -1.62 8.39 16.62
CA VAL A 300 -1.87 9.28 15.49
C VAL A 300 -0.73 10.29 15.40
N VAL A 301 -0.27 10.53 14.18
CA VAL A 301 0.74 11.55 13.82
C VAL A 301 0.37 12.14 12.47
N HIS A 302 0.93 13.29 12.10
CA HIS A 302 0.65 13.86 10.79
C HIS A 302 1.40 13.14 9.67
N ALA A 303 2.73 13.07 9.73
CA ALA A 303 3.55 12.49 8.66
C ALA A 303 4.07 11.08 8.93
N GLY A 304 4.66 10.84 10.12
CA GLY A 304 5.23 9.54 10.46
C GLY A 304 6.00 9.49 11.78
N LEU A 305 6.60 8.33 12.07
CA LEU A 305 7.47 8.10 13.23
C LEU A 305 8.77 7.43 12.79
N ILE A 306 9.88 7.84 13.41
CA ILE A 306 11.18 7.20 13.23
C ILE A 306 11.17 5.86 14.00
N PRO A 307 11.50 4.71 13.37
CA PRO A 307 11.52 3.41 14.05
C PRO A 307 12.55 3.37 15.19
N GLY A 308 12.22 2.67 16.28
CA GLY A 308 13.14 2.48 17.41
C GLY A 308 13.35 3.70 18.32
N VAL A 309 12.67 4.82 18.07
CA VAL A 309 12.73 6.04 18.88
C VAL A 309 11.46 6.21 19.71
N ASP A 310 11.60 6.41 21.02
CA ASP A 310 10.47 6.66 21.93
C ASP A 310 9.66 7.89 21.52
N LEU A 311 8.34 7.89 21.74
CA LEU A 311 7.46 8.98 21.29
C LEU A 311 7.91 10.38 21.78
N GLU A 312 8.39 10.46 23.02
CA GLU A 312 8.90 11.70 23.65
C GLU A 312 10.23 12.19 23.05
N LYS A 313 10.94 11.34 22.30
CA LYS A 313 12.25 11.63 21.68
C LYS A 313 12.17 11.82 20.17
N GLN A 314 10.97 11.76 19.59
CA GLN A 314 10.75 12.00 18.17
C GLN A 314 10.89 13.50 17.87
N ASP A 315 11.70 13.85 16.88
CA ASP A 315 11.83 15.23 16.38
C ASP A 315 10.48 15.75 15.84
N PRO A 316 9.89 16.82 16.40
CA PRO A 316 8.59 17.32 15.99
C PRO A 316 8.52 17.71 14.51
N TYR A 317 9.60 18.28 13.96
CA TYR A 317 9.65 18.66 12.55
C TYR A 317 9.51 17.42 11.64
N SER A 318 10.26 16.36 11.95
CA SER A 318 10.20 15.08 11.24
C SER A 318 8.82 14.41 11.36
N VAL A 319 8.19 14.42 12.55
CA VAL A 319 6.83 13.88 12.75
C VAL A 319 5.77 14.60 11.92
N MET A 320 5.97 15.89 11.63
CA MET A 320 5.10 16.68 10.75
C MET A 320 5.49 16.65 9.26
N ASN A 321 6.72 16.29 8.89
CA ASN A 321 7.20 16.49 7.50
C ASN A 321 7.78 15.25 6.81
N MET A 322 8.14 14.17 7.51
CA MET A 322 8.84 13.04 6.91
C MET A 322 8.02 12.31 5.83
N ARG A 323 8.71 11.79 4.82
CA ARG A 323 8.14 10.89 3.80
C ARG A 323 9.06 9.70 3.56
N THR A 324 10.36 9.98 3.49
CA THR A 324 11.43 8.99 3.40
C THR A 324 12.37 9.08 4.59
N ILE A 325 13.16 8.03 4.76
CA ILE A 325 14.33 7.95 5.64
C ILE A 325 15.46 7.42 4.77
N ASP A 326 16.63 8.04 4.89
CA ASP A 326 17.87 7.56 4.30
C ASP A 326 18.40 6.35 5.09
N LEU A 327 18.80 5.28 4.41
CA LEU A 327 19.14 4.01 5.06
C LEU A 327 20.56 3.95 5.64
N ASP A 328 21.46 4.81 5.16
CA ASP A 328 22.88 4.81 5.57
C ASP A 328 23.15 5.84 6.69
N THR A 329 22.39 6.94 6.69
CA THR A 329 22.48 8.02 7.69
C THR A 329 21.35 8.00 8.73
N HIS A 330 20.30 7.21 8.50
CA HIS A 330 19.07 7.13 9.32
C HIS A 330 18.30 8.46 9.47
N VAL A 331 18.62 9.46 8.63
CA VAL A 331 18.00 10.80 8.69
C VAL A 331 16.64 10.78 7.96
N PRO A 332 15.55 11.27 8.57
CA PRO A 332 14.27 11.47 7.90
C PRO A 332 14.33 12.64 6.92
N SER A 333 13.60 12.53 5.81
CA SER A 333 13.50 13.56 4.78
C SER A 333 12.06 13.84 4.39
N ALA A 334 11.76 15.11 4.09
CA ALA A 334 10.50 15.56 3.51
C ALA A 334 10.41 15.36 1.98
N SER A 335 11.53 14.97 1.33
CA SER A 335 11.55 14.62 -0.10
C SER A 335 10.90 13.25 -0.36
N HIS A 336 10.68 12.91 -1.63
CA HIS A 336 10.24 11.56 -2.01
C HIS A 336 11.41 10.62 -2.34
N ASP A 337 12.65 11.06 -2.11
CA ASP A 337 13.87 10.34 -2.45
C ASP A 337 14.37 9.56 -1.24
N GLY A 338 14.82 8.32 -1.44
CA GLY A 338 15.15 7.40 -0.34
C GLY A 338 14.01 6.44 0.03
N MET A 339 14.13 5.76 1.17
CA MET A 339 13.17 4.72 1.55
C MET A 339 11.96 5.28 2.29
N LYS A 340 10.74 4.97 1.85
CA LYS A 340 9.50 5.39 2.55
C LYS A 340 9.53 4.97 4.03
N TRP A 341 9.37 5.93 4.94
CA TRP A 341 9.44 5.69 6.39
C TRP A 341 8.48 4.57 6.82
N SER A 342 7.26 4.54 6.26
CA SER A 342 6.25 3.56 6.61
C SER A 342 6.60 2.14 6.14
N LYS A 343 7.55 1.95 5.22
CA LYS A 343 8.06 0.62 4.85
C LYS A 343 9.05 0.13 5.92
N LEU A 344 9.99 0.99 6.31
CA LEU A 344 10.97 0.73 7.37
C LEU A 344 10.26 0.46 8.71
N PHE A 345 9.27 1.28 9.07
CA PHE A 345 8.47 1.11 10.31
C PHE A 345 7.69 -0.22 10.35
N ASN A 346 7.04 -0.62 9.26
CA ASN A 346 6.36 -1.92 9.22
C ASN A 346 7.35 -3.09 9.34
N LYS A 347 8.55 -2.98 8.75
CA LYS A 347 9.59 -4.02 8.89
C LYS A 347 10.07 -4.10 10.33
N HIS A 348 10.35 -2.97 10.98
CA HIS A 348 10.73 -2.90 12.39
C HIS A 348 9.68 -3.54 13.32
N GLN A 349 8.41 -3.13 13.20
CA GLN A 349 7.31 -3.73 13.99
C GLN A 349 7.13 -5.23 13.68
N SER A 350 7.32 -5.66 12.43
CA SER A 350 7.29 -7.09 12.07
C SER A 350 8.42 -7.89 12.74
N LEU A 351 9.62 -7.33 12.87
CA LEU A 351 10.76 -7.99 13.53
C LEU A 351 10.50 -8.12 15.04
N LEU A 352 10.04 -7.04 15.69
CA LEU A 352 9.59 -7.06 17.08
C LEU A 352 8.49 -8.12 17.30
N SER A 353 7.56 -8.27 16.35
CA SER A 353 6.46 -9.25 16.41
C SER A 353 6.96 -10.71 16.38
N SER A 354 8.01 -11.01 15.61
CA SER A 354 8.67 -12.32 15.65
C SER A 354 9.38 -12.55 16.99
N THR A 355 10.20 -11.61 17.46
CA THR A 355 10.97 -11.76 18.70
C THR A 355 10.08 -12.01 19.93
N LEU A 356 8.91 -11.36 20.00
CA LEU A 356 7.93 -11.60 21.07
C LEU A 356 7.25 -12.99 20.99
N LYS A 357 7.09 -13.55 19.79
CA LYS A 357 6.51 -14.89 19.60
C LYS A 357 7.49 -16.00 19.94
N ASP A 358 8.78 -15.76 19.73
CA ASP A 358 9.85 -16.73 19.94
C ASP A 358 10.31 -16.84 21.41
N GLY A 359 9.59 -16.20 22.36
CA GLY A 359 9.66 -16.51 23.79
C GLY A 359 10.74 -15.77 24.58
N ALA A 360 11.39 -14.76 24.02
CA ALA A 360 12.33 -13.90 24.74
C ALA A 360 11.59 -12.95 25.70
N SER A 361 11.13 -13.49 26.84
CA SER A 361 10.47 -12.74 27.92
C SER A 361 11.47 -11.97 28.78
N ASP A 362 12.20 -11.03 28.17
CA ASP A 362 12.84 -9.96 28.94
C ASP A 362 11.82 -8.82 29.10
N ALA A 363 11.65 -8.34 30.33
CA ALA A 363 10.53 -7.48 30.73
C ALA A 363 10.80 -6.02 30.33
N GLY A 364 10.79 -5.75 29.01
CA GLY A 364 11.33 -4.53 28.39
C GLY A 364 10.46 -3.90 27.29
N SER A 365 9.13 -3.91 27.45
CA SER A 365 8.21 -2.91 26.85
C SER A 365 8.17 -2.71 25.31
N GLY A 366 8.31 -3.79 24.53
CA GLY A 366 8.06 -3.74 23.07
C GLY A 366 6.60 -3.93 22.65
N VAL A 367 5.65 -3.08 23.07
CA VAL A 367 4.25 -3.26 22.61
C VAL A 367 4.14 -2.93 21.11
N MET A 368 3.53 -3.84 20.34
CA MET A 368 3.21 -3.65 18.91
C MET A 368 2.55 -2.28 18.69
N MET A 369 3.10 -1.47 17.79
CA MET A 369 2.57 -0.13 17.52
C MET A 369 1.93 -0.03 16.13
N THR A 370 0.73 0.56 16.07
CA THR A 370 0.06 0.93 14.81
C THR A 370 -0.04 2.45 14.69
N VAL A 371 0.52 2.99 13.62
CA VAL A 371 0.57 4.44 13.36
C VAL A 371 -0.49 4.83 12.32
N LEU A 372 -1.37 5.77 12.68
CA LEU A 372 -2.35 6.37 11.76
C LEU A 372 -1.81 7.74 11.33
N TYR A 373 -1.80 8.04 10.03
CA TYR A 373 -1.13 9.22 9.49
C TYR A 373 -1.75 9.77 8.20
N GLY A 374 -1.34 10.98 7.83
CA GLY A 374 -1.82 11.77 6.69
C GLY A 374 -0.70 12.17 5.72
N HIS A 375 -0.64 13.45 5.33
CA HIS A 375 0.45 14.19 4.66
C HIS A 375 0.85 13.76 3.25
N ASP A 376 0.72 12.49 2.87
CA ASP A 376 1.31 11.89 1.65
C ASP A 376 0.30 11.55 0.55
N ALA A 377 -0.48 12.56 0.13
CA ALA A 377 -1.44 12.51 -0.98
C ALA A 377 -0.89 11.90 -2.28
N LYS A 378 0.43 11.94 -2.50
CA LYS A 378 1.07 11.33 -3.68
C LYS A 378 1.01 9.81 -3.63
N ASN A 379 1.04 9.23 -2.43
CA ASN A 379 0.89 7.80 -2.20
C ASN A 379 -0.58 7.37 -2.00
N SER A 380 -1.49 8.32 -1.77
CA SER A 380 -2.92 8.07 -1.52
C SER A 380 -3.13 7.13 -0.32
N LEU A 381 -4.34 6.56 -0.21
CA LEU A 381 -4.71 5.60 0.83
C LEU A 381 -3.71 4.42 0.88
N SER A 382 -3.01 4.26 2.00
CA SER A 382 -1.98 3.23 2.19
C SER A 382 -2.19 2.44 3.48
N LEU A 383 -2.85 1.30 3.37
CA LEU A 383 -3.23 0.45 4.51
C LEU A 383 -2.29 -0.74 4.63
N LYS A 384 -1.31 -0.64 5.53
CA LYS A 384 -0.41 -1.74 5.90
C LYS A 384 -0.81 -2.30 7.27
N THR A 385 -0.09 -3.31 7.77
CA THR A 385 -0.35 -3.90 9.09
C THR A 385 -0.21 -2.87 10.21
N TYR A 386 0.96 -2.23 10.30
CA TYR A 386 1.37 -1.35 11.40
C TYR A 386 1.32 0.15 11.05
N THR A 387 0.92 0.51 9.83
CA THR A 387 0.75 1.93 9.44
C THR A 387 -0.47 2.10 8.53
N LYS A 388 -1.31 3.10 8.80
CA LYS A 388 -2.50 3.44 8.01
C LYS A 388 -2.39 4.89 7.53
N GLY A 389 -2.04 5.09 6.27
CA GLY A 389 -1.99 6.41 5.63
C GLY A 389 -3.35 6.76 5.04
N LEU A 390 -3.97 7.84 5.50
CA LEU A 390 -5.36 8.22 5.21
C LEU A 390 -5.48 9.41 4.25
N ASP A 391 -4.39 10.11 3.93
CA ASP A 391 -4.38 11.19 2.93
C ASP A 391 -4.59 10.64 1.52
N SER A 392 -5.85 10.67 1.08
CA SER A 392 -6.30 10.36 -0.27
C SER A 392 -6.45 11.60 -1.18
N GLY A 393 -5.81 12.72 -0.82
CA GLY A 393 -5.64 13.90 -1.67
C GLY A 393 -6.93 14.69 -1.92
N CYS A 394 -7.81 14.82 -0.93
CA CYS A 394 -9.16 15.39 -1.09
C CYS A 394 -9.19 16.72 -1.86
N VAL A 395 -8.43 17.72 -1.41
CA VAL A 395 -8.40 19.08 -2.00
C VAL A 395 -7.99 19.11 -3.48
N LYS A 396 -7.34 18.04 -3.99
CA LYS A 396 -6.92 17.87 -5.38
C LYS A 396 -7.94 17.12 -6.25
N GLY A 397 -9.19 16.97 -5.76
CA GLY A 397 -10.21 16.15 -6.42
C GLY A 397 -10.03 14.64 -6.21
N GLY A 398 -9.24 14.26 -5.20
CA GLY A 398 -9.14 12.88 -4.74
C GLY A 398 -10.35 12.49 -3.89
N LYS A 399 -10.11 11.81 -2.78
CA LYS A 399 -11.15 11.47 -1.80
C LYS A 399 -10.79 12.01 -0.42
N LEU A 400 -11.78 12.12 0.46
CA LEU A 400 -11.57 12.23 1.90
C LEU A 400 -11.82 10.85 2.51
N THR A 401 -10.92 10.37 3.35
CA THR A 401 -10.98 9.01 3.93
C THR A 401 -11.10 9.07 5.44
N ALA A 402 -12.02 8.27 5.98
CA ALA A 402 -12.07 7.90 7.38
C ALA A 402 -11.69 6.41 7.57
N LEU A 403 -10.89 6.14 8.60
CA LEU A 403 -10.74 4.83 9.22
C LEU A 403 -11.66 4.78 10.44
N VAL A 404 -12.68 3.93 10.39
CA VAL A 404 -13.58 3.66 11.52
C VAL A 404 -13.05 2.45 12.27
N ILE A 405 -12.72 2.63 13.56
CA ILE A 405 -12.25 1.57 14.46
C ILE A 405 -13.36 1.29 15.46
N GLN A 406 -13.80 0.03 15.51
CA GLN A 406 -14.93 -0.44 16.31
C GLN A 406 -14.48 -1.48 17.35
N ASP A 407 -15.43 -1.90 18.18
CA ASP A 407 -15.27 -2.92 19.21
C ASP A 407 -14.57 -4.21 18.72
N GLY A 408 -13.66 -4.73 19.54
CA GLY A 408 -12.77 -5.83 19.16
C GLY A 408 -11.68 -5.45 18.15
N GLY A 409 -11.52 -4.16 17.82
CA GLY A 409 -10.51 -3.66 16.89
C GLY A 409 -10.86 -3.81 15.42
N GLN A 410 -12.14 -4.00 15.10
CA GLN A 410 -12.61 -4.10 13.72
C GLN A 410 -12.39 -2.76 12.99
N GLN A 411 -11.82 -2.84 11.78
CA GLN A 411 -11.45 -1.67 10.98
C GLN A 411 -12.31 -1.62 9.72
N ASN A 412 -12.98 -0.49 9.49
CA ASN A 412 -13.68 -0.21 8.23
C ASN A 412 -13.17 1.10 7.61
N ILE A 413 -13.20 1.19 6.29
CA ILE A 413 -12.77 2.38 5.54
C ILE A 413 -14.00 2.99 4.88
N VAL A 414 -14.21 4.28 5.11
CA VAL A 414 -15.25 5.07 4.45
C VAL A 414 -14.57 6.18 3.65
N GLN A 415 -15.00 6.40 2.41
CA GLN A 415 -14.45 7.45 1.56
C GLN A 415 -15.53 8.19 0.80
N VAL A 416 -15.42 9.52 0.72
CA VAL A 416 -16.28 10.36 -0.13
C VAL A 416 -15.47 11.06 -1.22
N GLN A 417 -16.09 11.27 -2.38
CA GLN A 417 -15.46 11.94 -3.51
C GLN A 417 -15.38 13.45 -3.29
N CYS A 418 -14.18 14.00 -3.44
CA CYS A 418 -13.91 15.43 -3.29
C CYS A 418 -13.95 16.17 -4.62
N SER A 419 -14.22 17.48 -4.56
CA SER A 419 -14.04 18.38 -5.71
C SER A 419 -12.57 18.81 -5.84
N ASP A 420 -12.13 19.12 -7.07
CA ASP A 420 -10.80 19.69 -7.28
C ASP A 420 -10.83 21.20 -7.03
N HIS A 421 -10.38 21.60 -5.85
CA HIS A 421 -10.40 23.00 -5.42
C HIS A 421 -9.21 23.82 -5.94
N ASN A 422 -8.27 23.20 -6.68
CA ASN A 422 -7.11 23.90 -7.27
C ASN A 422 -7.37 24.47 -8.68
N LYS A 423 -8.48 24.09 -9.33
CA LYS A 423 -8.81 24.49 -10.72
C LYS A 423 -9.70 25.74 -10.80
N LYS A 424 -9.54 26.69 -9.87
CA LYS A 424 -10.31 27.96 -9.82
C LYS A 424 -9.47 29.14 -10.29
#